data_AF-A0A2W5NTP1-F1
#
_entry.id   AF-A0A2W5NTP1-F1
#
_cell.length_a   1.000
_cell.length_b   1.000
_cell.length_c   1.000
_cell.angle_alpha   90.00
_cell.angle_beta   90.00
_cell.angle_gamma   90.00
#
_symmetry.space_group_name_H-M   'P 1'
#
loop_
_entity.id
_entity.type
_entity.pdbx_description
1 polymer ?
#
loop_
_entity_poly.entity_id
_entity_poly.type
_entity_poly.pdbx_seq_one_letter_code
_entity_poly.pdbx_strand_id
1 'polypeptide(L)'
;MVQTMVSEARPMAQQPDRLKNDTSPAIVIEAAQRLYGIDPSNYAIGRGADGGPRILHQDKQYNLGDFFTKHLQRPWPEAQQVLQDCYQATLSDALPPPDRALWRQFSQWRTDELRRLAKERDHRSTEFRSRVLKTRADYKDRKQAAQSLPGLRRITAVATARAELLLAQQAIAQERKEKREEGRVPNRNAHYRQFLTALASRGDTSALKELRRMAQPGPEDDDPTVTGRRSQAVFPLPHYTVDPRGGVTYKL
;
A
#
# COMPACT_ATOMS: atom_id res chain seq x y z
N MET A 1 12.09 -17.64 47.46
CA MET A 1 10.69 -17.29 47.16
C MET A 1 10.72 -16.23 46.07
N VAL A 2 10.80 -16.65 44.81
CA VAL A 2 10.90 -15.74 43.66
C VAL A 2 9.51 -15.66 43.04
N GLN A 3 8.85 -14.52 43.18
CA GLN A 3 7.57 -14.23 42.56
C GLN A 3 7.77 -14.07 41.06
N THR A 4 7.39 -15.09 40.32
CA THR A 4 7.21 -15.06 38.87
C THR A 4 6.06 -14.10 38.56
N MET A 5 6.37 -12.88 38.12
CA MET A 5 5.37 -12.00 37.51
C MET A 5 4.98 -12.57 36.15
N VAL A 6 3.92 -13.37 36.13
CA VAL A 6 3.17 -13.70 34.93
C VAL A 6 2.60 -12.39 34.39
N SER A 7 3.24 -11.85 33.36
CA SER A 7 2.69 -10.81 32.51
C SER A 7 1.44 -11.38 31.83
N GLU A 8 0.27 -11.16 32.43
CA GLU A 8 -1.02 -11.48 31.84
C GLU A 8 -1.16 -10.67 30.54
N ALA A 9 -1.09 -11.39 29.42
CA ALA A 9 -1.40 -10.86 28.11
C ALA A 9 -2.88 -10.42 28.09
N ARG A 10 -3.11 -9.11 28.24
CA ARG A 10 -4.42 -8.51 27.93
C ARG A 10 -4.84 -8.94 26.52
N PRO A 11 -6.09 -9.41 26.33
CA PRO A 11 -6.60 -9.73 25.00
C PRO A 11 -6.41 -8.51 24.11
N MET A 12 -5.94 -8.71 22.87
CA MET A 12 -5.65 -7.66 21.88
C MET A 12 -6.90 -6.82 21.53
N ALA A 13 -7.35 -5.96 22.45
CA ALA A 13 -8.14 -4.80 22.14
C ALA A 13 -7.29 -3.98 21.17
N GLN A 14 -7.67 -4.03 19.90
CA GLN A 14 -6.92 -3.40 18.81
C GLN A 14 -6.66 -1.93 19.19
N GLN A 15 -5.39 -1.54 19.27
CA GLN A 15 -5.01 -0.19 19.68
C GLN A 15 -5.79 0.84 18.84
N PRO A 16 -6.44 1.84 19.47
CA PRO A 16 -7.33 2.77 18.77
C PRO A 16 -6.62 3.53 17.65
N ASP A 17 -5.31 3.67 17.72
CA ASP A 17 -4.50 4.29 16.66
C ASP A 17 -4.43 3.43 15.39
N ARG A 18 -4.45 2.10 15.51
CA ARG A 18 -4.52 1.21 14.34
C ARG A 18 -5.86 1.32 13.62
N LEU A 19 -6.96 1.36 14.37
CA LEU A 19 -8.29 1.54 13.80
C LEU A 19 -8.39 2.84 12.99
N LYS A 20 -7.80 3.92 13.49
CA LYS A 20 -7.80 5.22 12.81
C LYS A 20 -6.91 5.25 11.56
N ASN A 21 -5.83 4.47 11.54
CA ASN A 21 -4.81 4.54 10.49
C ASN A 21 -4.98 3.50 9.38
N ASP A 22 -5.56 2.34 9.69
CA ASP A 22 -5.62 1.19 8.79
C ASP A 22 -7.01 0.96 8.16
N THR A 23 -8.01 1.75 8.55
CA THR A 23 -9.39 1.67 8.03
C THR A 23 -9.54 2.52 6.76
N SER A 24 -10.32 2.05 5.79
CA SER A 24 -10.60 2.79 4.56
C SER A 24 -11.58 3.95 4.83
N PRO A 25 -11.24 5.20 4.46
CA PRO A 25 -12.16 6.35 4.55
C PRO A 25 -13.47 6.16 3.79
N ALA A 26 -13.44 5.45 2.65
CA ALA A 26 -14.62 5.23 1.83
C ALA A 26 -15.68 4.43 2.60
N ILE A 27 -15.26 3.33 3.21
CA ILE A 27 -16.11 2.45 4.02
C ILE A 27 -16.63 3.19 5.25
N VAL A 28 -15.81 4.06 5.85
CA VAL A 28 -16.23 4.91 6.97
C VAL A 28 -17.33 5.89 6.54
N ILE A 29 -17.22 6.52 5.37
CA ILE A 29 -18.25 7.43 4.83
C ILE A 29 -19.55 6.67 4.54
N GLU A 30 -19.49 5.48 3.93
CA GLU A 30 -20.67 4.64 3.68
C GLU A 30 -21.35 4.17 4.96
N ALA A 31 -20.57 3.74 5.96
CA ALA A 31 -21.11 3.38 7.27
C ALA A 31 -21.77 4.59 7.94
N ALA A 32 -21.16 5.77 7.84
CA ALA A 32 -21.72 6.99 8.39
C ALA A 32 -22.97 7.46 7.64
N GLN A 33 -23.08 7.24 6.33
CA GLN A 33 -24.32 7.47 5.57
C GLN A 33 -25.43 6.59 6.11
N ARG A 34 -25.17 5.29 6.29
CA ARG A 34 -26.17 4.33 6.77
C ARG A 34 -26.64 4.61 8.20
N LEU A 35 -25.71 4.97 9.08
CA LEU A 35 -25.99 5.15 10.52
C LEU A 35 -26.46 6.56 10.88
N TYR A 36 -25.96 7.58 10.17
CA TYR A 36 -26.16 8.99 10.54
C TYR A 36 -26.78 9.85 9.44
N GLY A 37 -27.09 9.28 8.27
CA GLY A 37 -27.80 9.97 7.20
C GLY A 37 -27.01 11.08 6.53
N ILE A 38 -25.67 11.04 6.56
CA ILE A 38 -24.84 12.00 5.83
C ILE A 38 -24.90 11.76 4.33
N ASP A 39 -24.69 12.79 3.53
CA ASP A 39 -24.56 12.67 2.07
C ASP A 39 -23.08 12.48 1.68
N PRO A 40 -22.69 11.30 1.13
CA PRO A 40 -21.30 11.02 0.73
C PRO A 40 -20.72 12.00 -0.29
N SER A 41 -21.55 12.65 -1.12
CA SER A 41 -21.08 13.55 -2.18
C SER A 41 -20.41 14.82 -1.64
N ASN A 42 -20.67 15.18 -0.38
CA ASN A 42 -20.05 16.31 0.30
C ASN A 42 -18.64 16.03 0.82
N TYR A 43 -18.13 14.81 0.63
CA TYR A 43 -16.87 14.37 1.22
C TYR A 43 -15.87 13.90 0.17
N ALA A 44 -14.59 14.20 0.41
CA ALA A 44 -13.48 13.68 -0.39
C ALA A 44 -12.47 12.93 0.48
N ILE A 45 -11.70 12.03 -0.13
CA ILE A 45 -10.70 11.21 0.56
C ILE A 45 -9.30 11.76 0.27
N GLY A 46 -8.49 11.90 1.31
CA GLY A 46 -7.10 12.32 1.19
C GLY A 46 -6.19 11.67 2.22
N ARG A 47 -4.98 12.24 2.38
CA ARG A 47 -3.98 11.78 3.33
C ARG A 47 -3.39 12.95 4.10
N GLY A 48 -3.05 12.71 5.37
CA GLY A 48 -2.34 13.68 6.20
C GLY A 48 -0.83 13.67 5.95
N ALA A 49 -0.12 14.62 6.54
CA ALA A 49 1.35 14.69 6.49
C ALA A 49 2.02 13.48 7.17
N ASP A 50 1.31 12.87 8.12
CA ASP A 50 1.63 11.60 8.79
C ASP A 50 1.39 10.35 7.91
N GLY A 51 0.82 10.54 6.72
CA GLY A 51 0.50 9.47 5.77
C GLY A 51 -0.82 8.73 6.06
N GLY A 52 -1.49 9.06 7.17
CA GLY A 52 -2.75 8.46 7.59
C GLY A 52 -3.94 8.88 6.72
N PRO A 53 -5.00 8.06 6.66
CA PRO A 53 -6.23 8.34 5.92
C PRO A 53 -6.97 9.58 6.47
N ARG A 54 -7.53 10.40 5.59
CA ARG A 54 -8.27 11.62 5.96
C ARG A 54 -9.57 11.76 5.17
N ILE A 55 -10.59 12.29 5.83
CA ILE A 55 -11.87 12.68 5.22
C ILE A 55 -11.88 14.22 5.14
N LEU A 56 -12.09 14.74 3.94
CA LEU A 56 -12.17 16.16 3.67
C LEU A 56 -13.64 16.55 3.55
N HIS A 57 -14.00 17.66 4.18
CA HIS A 57 -15.31 18.27 4.07
C HIS A 57 -15.13 19.78 4.07
N GLN A 58 -15.50 20.43 2.96
CA GLN A 58 -15.25 21.86 2.74
C GLN A 58 -13.76 22.18 2.97
N ASP A 59 -13.45 23.15 3.84
CA ASP A 59 -12.07 23.59 4.14
C ASP A 59 -11.40 22.80 5.29
N LYS A 60 -12.02 21.71 5.76
CA LYS A 60 -11.53 20.95 6.92
C LYS A 60 -11.14 19.54 6.56
N GLN A 61 -10.08 19.07 7.21
CA GLN A 61 -9.56 17.71 7.08
C GLN A 61 -9.63 17.00 8.44
N TYR A 62 -10.33 15.88 8.47
CA TYR A 62 -10.53 15.08 9.67
C TYR A 62 -9.76 13.76 9.58
N ASN A 63 -9.14 13.35 10.69
CA ASN A 63 -8.82 11.92 10.85
C ASN A 63 -10.12 11.14 11.08
N LEU A 64 -10.09 9.81 10.94
CA LEU A 64 -11.30 8.99 11.04
C LEU A 64 -11.98 9.09 12.41
N GLY A 65 -11.23 9.29 13.49
CA GLY A 65 -11.80 9.49 14.82
C GLY A 65 -12.45 10.87 14.99
N ASP A 66 -11.76 11.92 14.58
CA ASP A 66 -12.23 13.31 14.59
C ASP A 66 -13.43 13.51 13.66
N PHE A 67 -13.54 12.72 12.59
CA PHE A 67 -14.72 12.70 11.75
C PHE A 67 -15.96 12.34 12.57
N PHE A 68 -15.90 11.30 13.40
CA PHE A 68 -17.03 10.97 14.27
C PHE A 68 -17.19 11.95 15.43
N THR A 69 -16.11 12.29 16.15
CA THR A 69 -16.21 13.04 17.40
C THR A 69 -16.36 14.54 17.21
N LYS A 70 -15.70 15.14 16.21
CA LYS A 70 -15.73 16.59 15.95
C LYS A 70 -16.71 16.98 14.85
N HIS A 71 -16.78 16.20 13.76
CA HIS A 71 -17.67 16.52 12.64
C HIS A 71 -19.10 16.00 12.88
N LEU A 72 -19.25 14.73 13.23
CA LEU A 72 -20.57 14.12 13.48
C LEU A 72 -21.04 14.21 14.94
N GLN A 73 -20.20 14.76 15.83
CA GLN A 73 -20.48 14.96 17.26
C GLN A 73 -20.93 13.68 17.99
N ARG A 74 -20.34 12.53 17.64
CA ARG A 74 -20.61 11.23 18.27
C ARG A 74 -19.62 10.93 19.40
N PRO A 75 -20.06 10.30 20.49
CA PRO A 75 -19.19 9.92 21.58
C PRO A 75 -18.15 8.88 21.12
N TRP A 76 -16.94 8.95 21.68
CA TRP A 76 -15.83 8.09 21.28
C TRP A 76 -16.13 6.57 21.37
N PRO A 77 -16.82 6.03 22.40
CA PRO A 77 -17.14 4.61 22.45
C PRO A 77 -17.97 4.12 21.25
N GLU A 78 -18.93 4.92 20.80
CA GLU A 78 -19.77 4.63 19.63
C GLU A 78 -18.92 4.68 18.35
N ALA A 79 -18.15 5.77 18.18
CA ALA A 79 -17.23 5.93 17.06
C ALA A 79 -16.22 4.78 16.96
N GLN A 80 -15.70 4.32 18.10
CA GLN A 80 -14.75 3.24 18.19
C GLN A 80 -15.36 1.91 17.73
N GLN A 81 -16.64 1.64 18.06
CA GLN A 81 -17.33 0.44 17.59
C GLN A 81 -17.55 0.49 16.07
N VAL A 82 -18.05 1.62 15.56
CA VAL A 82 -18.23 1.81 14.11
C VAL A 82 -16.90 1.68 13.37
N LEU A 83 -15.82 2.24 13.91
CA LEU A 83 -14.48 2.09 13.33
C LEU A 83 -13.96 0.65 13.38
N GLN A 84 -14.28 -0.13 14.42
CA GLN A 84 -13.95 -1.55 14.44
C GLN A 84 -14.71 -2.30 13.35
N ASP A 85 -16.00 -2.05 13.22
CA ASP A 85 -16.83 -2.69 12.20
C ASP A 85 -16.37 -2.28 10.80
N CYS A 86 -16.05 -1.00 10.58
CA CYS A 86 -15.47 -0.51 9.34
C CYS A 86 -14.06 -1.05 9.08
N TYR A 87 -13.27 -1.28 10.13
CA TYR A 87 -11.95 -1.89 10.02
C TYR A 87 -12.07 -3.35 9.59
N GLN A 88 -13.01 -4.10 10.18
CA GLN A 88 -13.38 -5.45 9.73
C GLN A 88 -13.98 -5.43 8.33
N ALA A 89 -14.79 -4.43 7.99
CA ALA A 89 -15.36 -4.26 6.66
C ALA A 89 -14.29 -3.90 5.62
N THR A 90 -13.28 -3.11 6.02
CA THR A 90 -12.08 -2.82 5.21
C THR A 90 -11.24 -4.07 5.00
N LEU A 91 -11.27 -5.01 5.95
CA LEU A 91 -10.73 -6.35 5.75
C LEU A 91 -11.63 -7.18 4.81
N SER A 92 -12.95 -6.99 4.84
CA SER A 92 -13.93 -7.85 4.18
C SER A 92 -14.44 -7.38 2.82
N ASP A 93 -14.16 -6.15 2.36
CA ASP A 93 -14.63 -5.63 1.06
C ASP A 93 -13.91 -6.23 -0.17
N ALA A 94 -13.53 -7.51 -0.06
CA ALA A 94 -13.70 -8.47 -1.13
C ALA A 94 -13.67 -9.94 -0.64
N LEU A 95 -13.55 -10.23 0.67
CA LEU A 95 -13.06 -11.55 1.12
C LEU A 95 -13.60 -11.97 2.49
N PRO A 96 -13.87 -13.26 2.71
CA PRO A 96 -14.18 -13.79 4.03
C PRO A 96 -13.03 -13.53 5.02
N PRO A 97 -13.32 -13.47 6.34
CA PRO A 97 -12.32 -13.15 7.35
C PRO A 97 -11.11 -14.08 7.22
N PRO A 98 -9.88 -13.54 7.10
CA PRO A 98 -8.69 -14.32 6.77
C PRO A 98 -8.36 -15.32 7.87
N ASP A 99 -7.70 -16.42 7.51
CA ASP A 99 -7.12 -17.32 8.50
C ASP A 99 -6.19 -16.51 9.43
N ARG A 100 -6.43 -16.58 10.75
CA ARG A 100 -5.69 -15.83 11.78
C ARG A 100 -4.19 -16.11 11.74
N ALA A 101 -3.78 -17.34 11.43
CA ALA A 101 -2.37 -17.71 11.37
C ALA A 101 -1.69 -17.08 10.14
N LEU A 102 -2.30 -17.20 8.97
CA LEU A 102 -1.82 -16.58 7.74
C LEU A 102 -1.82 -15.05 7.84
N TRP A 103 -2.83 -14.48 8.50
CA TRP A 103 -2.93 -13.04 8.69
C TRP A 103 -1.83 -12.46 9.58
N ARG A 104 -1.41 -13.21 10.62
CA ARG A 104 -0.28 -12.81 11.48
C ARG A 104 1.03 -12.81 10.69
N GLN A 105 1.27 -13.85 9.89
CA GLN A 105 2.45 -13.95 9.03
C GLN A 105 2.46 -12.83 7.98
N PHE A 106 1.32 -12.56 7.35
CA PHE A 106 1.14 -11.45 6.42
C PHE A 106 1.45 -10.09 7.06
N SER A 107 0.97 -9.85 8.28
CA SER A 107 1.20 -8.58 8.98
C SER A 107 2.68 -8.32 9.24
N GLN A 108 3.43 -9.37 9.62
CA GLN A 108 4.88 -9.30 9.79
C GLN A 108 5.58 -9.06 8.45
N TRP A 109 5.27 -9.90 7.45
CA TRP A 109 5.81 -9.79 6.10
C TRP A 109 5.59 -8.38 5.51
N ARG A 110 4.37 -7.84 5.62
CA ARG A 110 4.03 -6.51 5.10
C ARG A 110 4.79 -5.40 5.82
N THR A 111 5.02 -5.54 7.12
CA THR A 111 5.81 -4.56 7.89
C THR A 111 7.25 -4.53 7.40
N ASP A 112 7.85 -5.70 7.19
CA ASP A 112 9.22 -5.83 6.69
C ASP A 112 9.33 -5.35 5.24
N GLU A 113 8.34 -5.67 4.41
CA GLU A 113 8.24 -5.21 3.02
C GLU A 113 8.15 -3.69 2.94
N LEU A 114 7.26 -3.06 3.72
CA LEU A 114 7.15 -1.60 3.78
C LEU A 114 8.44 -0.96 4.30
N ARG A 115 9.12 -1.58 5.27
CA ARG A 115 10.43 -1.10 5.75
C ARG A 115 11.49 -1.17 4.66
N ARG A 116 11.52 -2.24 3.86
CA ARG A 116 12.41 -2.39 2.71
C ARG A 116 12.13 -1.31 1.66
N LEU A 117 10.87 -1.16 1.24
CA LEU A 117 10.45 -0.16 0.26
C LEU A 117 10.76 1.27 0.74
N ALA A 118 10.62 1.56 2.03
CA ALA A 118 10.99 2.85 2.61
C ALA A 118 12.48 3.13 2.49
N LYS A 119 13.35 2.14 2.78
CA LYS A 119 14.81 2.27 2.62
C LYS A 119 15.20 2.49 1.15
N GLU A 120 14.63 1.72 0.24
CA GLU A 120 14.86 1.88 -1.21
C GLU A 120 14.42 3.26 -1.69
N ARG A 121 13.26 3.74 -1.22
CA ARG A 121 12.76 5.08 -1.53
C ARG A 121 13.68 6.17 -1.01
N ASP A 122 14.21 6.01 0.20
CA ASP A 122 15.14 6.98 0.79
C ASP A 122 16.44 7.04 -0.02
N HIS A 123 17.02 5.89 -0.36
CA HIS A 123 18.20 5.81 -1.22
C HIS A 123 17.97 6.46 -2.59
N ARG A 124 16.87 6.14 -3.27
CA ARG A 124 16.52 6.77 -4.56
C ARG A 124 16.30 8.28 -4.41
N SER A 125 15.73 8.72 -3.30
CA SER A 125 15.49 10.14 -3.02
C SER A 125 16.80 10.91 -2.83
N THR A 126 17.81 10.32 -2.18
CA THR A 126 19.12 10.96 -2.01
C THR A 126 19.88 11.09 -3.34
N GLU A 127 19.90 10.04 -4.16
CA GLU A 127 20.47 10.08 -5.51
C GLU A 127 19.78 11.12 -6.40
N PHE A 128 18.44 11.12 -6.40
CA PHE A 128 17.64 12.08 -7.14
C PHE A 128 17.93 13.51 -6.69
N ARG A 129 17.97 13.77 -5.38
CA ARG A 129 18.29 15.09 -4.81
C ARG A 129 19.69 15.53 -5.23
N SER A 130 20.68 14.64 -5.17
CA SER A 130 22.06 14.91 -5.61
C SER A 130 22.10 15.35 -7.07
N ARG A 131 21.41 14.64 -7.97
CA ARG A 131 21.35 14.98 -9.40
C ARG A 131 20.66 16.31 -9.68
N VAL A 132 19.58 16.63 -8.97
CA VAL A 132 18.90 17.94 -9.09
C VAL A 132 19.84 19.07 -8.65
N LEU A 133 20.57 18.88 -7.55
CA LEU A 133 21.55 19.86 -7.08
C LEU A 133 22.70 20.03 -8.07
N LYS A 134 23.24 18.93 -8.62
CA LYS A 134 24.28 18.96 -9.65
C LYS A 134 23.83 19.74 -10.89
N THR A 135 22.63 19.48 -11.39
CA THR A 135 22.07 20.21 -12.55
C THR A 135 22.03 21.73 -12.31
N ARG A 136 21.67 22.16 -11.08
CA ARG A 136 21.65 23.57 -10.71
C ARG A 136 23.06 24.16 -10.59
N ALA A 137 23.99 23.39 -10.02
CA ALA A 137 25.39 23.79 -9.92
C ALA A 137 26.03 23.95 -11.30
N ASP A 138 25.86 22.96 -12.19
CA ASP A 138 26.38 22.98 -13.56
C ASP A 138 25.89 24.23 -14.33
N TYR A 139 24.61 24.58 -14.22
CA TYR A 139 24.08 25.81 -14.81
C TYR A 139 24.73 27.08 -14.22
N LYS A 140 24.90 27.13 -12.89
CA LYS A 140 25.55 28.27 -12.23
C LYS A 140 26.99 28.44 -12.71
N ASP A 141 27.73 27.34 -12.81
CA ASP A 141 29.13 27.33 -13.25
C ASP A 141 29.25 27.75 -14.71
N ARG A 142 28.40 27.22 -15.60
CA ARG A 142 28.35 27.64 -17.02
C ARG A 142 27.99 29.12 -17.17
N LYS A 143 27.02 29.60 -16.39
CA LYS A 143 26.64 31.01 -16.37
C LYS A 143 27.79 31.91 -15.89
N GLN A 144 28.56 31.46 -14.89
CA GLN A 144 29.71 32.18 -14.37
C GLN A 144 30.87 32.19 -15.39
N ALA A 145 31.18 31.04 -16.00
CA ALA A 145 32.18 30.94 -17.06
C ALA A 145 31.87 31.87 -18.25
N ALA A 146 30.59 31.95 -18.65
CA ALA A 146 30.14 32.83 -19.72
C ALA A 146 30.38 34.32 -19.45
N GLN A 147 30.52 34.76 -18.18
CA GLN A 147 30.79 36.17 -17.86
C GLN A 147 32.11 36.67 -18.45
N SER A 148 33.11 35.79 -18.54
CA SER A 148 34.41 36.09 -19.12
C SER A 148 34.36 36.34 -20.64
N LEU A 149 33.29 35.91 -21.32
CA LEU A 149 33.13 36.08 -22.76
C LEU A 149 32.60 37.48 -23.10
N PRO A 150 33.00 38.06 -24.24
CA PRO A 150 32.48 39.36 -24.68
C PRO A 150 31.16 39.25 -25.47
N GLY A 151 30.30 40.26 -25.30
CA GLY A 151 29.17 40.59 -26.18
C GLY A 151 28.27 39.41 -26.57
N LEU A 152 28.15 39.17 -27.88
CA LEU A 152 27.29 38.13 -28.46
C LEU A 152 27.64 36.72 -27.96
N ARG A 153 28.93 36.42 -27.77
CA ARG A 153 29.38 35.08 -27.31
C ARG A 153 28.90 34.76 -25.89
N ARG A 154 28.82 35.77 -25.02
CA ARG A 154 28.22 35.64 -23.69
C ARG A 154 26.73 35.34 -23.78
N ILE A 155 26.02 36.09 -24.61
CA ILE A 155 24.58 35.93 -24.80
C ILE A 155 24.26 34.52 -25.30
N THR A 156 24.99 34.04 -26.32
CA THR A 156 24.80 32.68 -26.86
C THR A 156 25.12 31.62 -25.82
N ALA A 157 26.23 31.76 -25.07
CA ALA A 157 26.62 30.78 -24.04
C ALA A 157 25.62 30.74 -22.86
N VAL A 158 25.04 31.87 -22.47
CA VAL A 158 23.99 31.90 -21.44
C VAL A 158 22.69 31.30 -21.98
N ALA A 159 22.35 31.57 -23.26
CA ALA A 159 21.15 31.01 -23.88
C ALA A 159 21.24 29.48 -24.01
N THR A 160 22.39 28.94 -24.42
CA THR A 160 22.60 27.48 -24.47
C THR A 160 22.51 26.87 -23.08
N ALA A 161 23.18 27.44 -22.07
CA ALA A 161 23.10 26.94 -20.69
C ALA A 161 21.66 26.97 -20.13
N ARG A 162 20.85 27.97 -20.49
CA ARG A 162 19.43 28.03 -20.13
C ARG A 162 18.61 26.96 -20.83
N ALA A 163 18.86 26.72 -22.12
CA ALA A 163 18.17 25.67 -22.88
C ALA A 163 18.48 24.28 -22.30
N GLU A 164 19.75 24.00 -21.98
CA GLU A 164 20.17 22.77 -21.33
C GLU A 164 19.52 22.58 -19.95
N LEU A 165 19.45 23.64 -19.14
CA LEU A 165 18.77 23.62 -17.85
C LEU A 165 17.27 23.29 -18.02
N LEU A 166 16.61 23.89 -19.01
CA LEU A 166 15.19 23.65 -19.27
C LEU A 166 14.93 22.18 -19.64
N LEU A 167 15.74 21.62 -20.54
CA LEU A 167 15.65 20.21 -20.92
C LEU A 167 15.88 19.29 -19.71
N ALA A 168 16.88 19.59 -18.88
CA ALA A 168 17.15 18.81 -17.67
C ALA A 168 15.99 18.90 -16.67
N GLN A 169 15.37 20.08 -16.50
CA GLN A 169 14.20 20.26 -15.63
C GLN A 169 12.98 19.48 -16.13
N GLN A 170 12.75 19.44 -17.44
CA GLN A 170 11.68 18.64 -18.04
C GLN A 170 11.89 17.14 -17.79
N ALA A 171 13.11 16.64 -18.02
CA ALA A 171 13.44 15.24 -17.74
C ALA A 171 13.25 14.89 -16.26
N ILE A 172 13.71 15.75 -15.35
CA ILE A 172 13.50 15.60 -13.89
C ILE A 172 12.01 15.57 -13.55
N ALA A 173 11.20 16.43 -14.17
CA ALA A 173 9.75 16.48 -13.93
C ALA A 173 9.05 15.22 -14.44
N GLN A 174 9.42 14.72 -15.62
CA GLN A 174 8.88 13.49 -16.20
C GLN A 174 9.21 12.29 -15.32
N GLU A 175 10.46 12.14 -14.90
CA GLU A 175 10.86 11.04 -14.02
C GLU A 175 10.11 11.06 -12.68
N ARG A 176 9.86 12.25 -12.10
CA ARG A 176 9.03 12.36 -10.89
C ARG A 176 7.62 11.85 -11.11
N LYS A 177 7.05 12.08 -12.30
CA LYS A 177 5.71 11.59 -12.66
C LYS A 177 5.73 10.07 -12.77
N GLU A 178 6.65 9.52 -13.54
CA GLU A 178 6.81 8.07 -13.73
C GLU A 178 7.05 7.35 -12.40
N LYS A 179 7.98 7.85 -11.57
CA LYS A 179 8.26 7.26 -10.25
C LYS A 179 7.09 7.36 -9.27
N ARG A 180 6.23 8.37 -9.41
CA ARG A 180 5.00 8.48 -8.61
C ARG A 180 3.97 7.43 -9.03
N GLU A 181 3.86 7.17 -10.33
CA GLU A 181 2.98 6.15 -10.89
C GLU A 181 3.48 4.73 -10.52
N GLU A 182 4.77 4.45 -10.72
CA GLU A 182 5.42 3.20 -10.32
C GLU A 182 5.37 2.96 -8.79
N GLY A 183 5.60 4.01 -8.01
CA GLY A 183 5.65 3.96 -6.55
C GLY A 183 4.28 3.93 -5.87
N ARG A 184 3.19 3.77 -6.62
CA ARG A 184 1.84 3.67 -6.05
C ARG A 184 1.73 2.36 -5.27
N VAL A 185 1.80 2.46 -3.94
CA VAL A 185 1.68 1.32 -3.04
C VAL A 185 0.32 0.64 -3.28
N PRO A 186 0.30 -0.66 -3.65
CA PRO A 186 -0.94 -1.40 -3.79
C PRO A 186 -1.75 -1.37 -2.49
N ASN A 187 -3.06 -1.55 -2.61
CA ASN A 187 -3.91 -1.65 -1.42
C ASN A 187 -3.54 -2.91 -0.60
N ARG A 188 -3.95 -2.94 0.67
CA ARG A 188 -3.60 -4.05 1.59
C ARG A 188 -4.05 -5.42 1.06
N ASN A 189 -5.18 -5.48 0.39
CA ASN A 189 -5.74 -6.72 -0.14
C ASN A 189 -4.93 -7.24 -1.34
N ALA A 190 -4.41 -6.34 -2.18
CA ALA A 190 -3.49 -6.68 -3.26
C ALA A 190 -2.17 -7.23 -2.69
N HIS A 191 -1.62 -6.61 -1.64
CA HIS A 191 -0.46 -7.17 -0.92
C HIS A 191 -0.77 -8.55 -0.31
N TYR A 192 -1.97 -8.75 0.23
CA TYR A 192 -2.34 -10.02 0.81
C TYR A 192 -2.46 -11.12 -0.25
N ARG A 193 -3.07 -10.83 -1.40
CA ARG A 193 -3.10 -11.75 -2.55
C ARG A 193 -1.69 -12.10 -3.04
N GLN A 194 -0.81 -11.11 -3.20
CA GLN A 194 0.60 -11.36 -3.58
C GLN A 194 1.32 -12.27 -2.58
N PHE A 195 1.13 -12.02 -1.29
CA PHE A 195 1.67 -12.84 -0.22
C PHE A 195 1.18 -14.30 -0.31
N LEU A 196 -0.13 -14.50 -0.46
CA LEU A 196 -0.70 -15.84 -0.58
C LEU A 196 -0.26 -16.54 -1.87
N THR A 197 -0.17 -15.84 -3.00
CA THR A 197 0.33 -16.42 -4.27
C THR A 197 1.77 -16.88 -4.14
N ALA A 198 2.62 -16.10 -3.46
CA ALA A 198 4.00 -16.48 -3.19
C ALA A 198 4.11 -17.71 -2.28
N LEU A 199 3.26 -17.83 -1.26
CA LEU A 199 3.20 -19.00 -0.38
C LEU A 199 2.65 -20.23 -1.10
N ALA A 200 1.55 -20.08 -1.83
CA ALA A 200 0.93 -21.17 -2.59
C ALA A 200 1.88 -21.73 -3.65
N SER A 201 2.65 -20.88 -4.33
CA SER A 201 3.68 -21.30 -5.30
C SER A 201 4.85 -22.07 -4.66
N ARG A 202 5.02 -22.00 -3.33
CA ARG A 202 6.02 -22.75 -2.58
C ARG A 202 5.48 -24.07 -2.00
N GLY A 203 4.21 -24.39 -2.26
CA GLY A 203 3.57 -25.62 -1.74
C GLY A 203 2.68 -25.44 -0.52
N ASP A 204 2.42 -24.20 -0.08
CA ASP A 204 1.49 -23.96 1.03
C ASP A 204 0.04 -24.14 0.58
N THR A 205 -0.55 -25.27 0.96
CA THR A 205 -1.94 -25.63 0.62
C THR A 205 -2.97 -24.77 1.35
N SER A 206 -2.62 -24.24 2.54
CA SER A 206 -3.49 -23.33 3.28
C SER A 206 -3.60 -21.98 2.58
N ALA A 207 -2.49 -21.47 2.03
CA ALA A 207 -2.47 -20.26 1.23
C ALA A 207 -3.23 -20.42 -0.09
N LEU A 208 -3.12 -21.59 -0.75
CA LEU A 208 -3.88 -21.90 -1.96
C LEU A 208 -5.39 -21.95 -1.70
N LYS A 209 -5.81 -22.61 -0.61
CA LYS A 209 -7.21 -22.65 -0.19
C LYS A 209 -7.75 -21.26 0.09
N GLU A 210 -6.94 -20.42 0.75
CA GLU A 210 -7.28 -19.04 1.05
C GLU A 210 -7.45 -18.20 -0.22
N LEU A 211 -6.56 -18.34 -1.21
CA LEU A 211 -6.70 -17.70 -2.52
C LEU A 211 -7.97 -18.10 -3.26
N ARG A 212 -8.31 -19.39 -3.25
CA ARG A 212 -9.53 -19.91 -3.89
C ARG A 212 -10.79 -19.42 -3.18
N ARG A 213 -10.76 -19.35 -1.84
CA ARG A 213 -11.82 -18.76 -1.03
C ARG A 213 -12.01 -17.26 -1.31
N MET A 214 -10.93 -16.61 -1.73
CA MET A 214 -10.84 -15.18 -2.03
C MET A 214 -11.24 -14.80 -3.47
N ALA A 215 -11.22 -15.75 -4.39
CA ALA A 215 -11.88 -15.64 -5.67
C ALA A 215 -13.35 -16.02 -5.45
N GLN A 216 -14.30 -15.11 -5.69
CA GLN A 216 -15.74 -15.42 -5.64
C GLN A 216 -16.07 -16.70 -6.41
N PRO A 217 -17.17 -17.42 -6.08
CA PRO A 217 -17.53 -18.67 -6.74
C PRO A 217 -17.79 -18.42 -8.23
N GLY A 218 -16.77 -18.64 -9.06
CA GLY A 218 -16.96 -19.05 -10.45
C GLY A 218 -17.46 -20.50 -10.47
N PRO A 219 -18.07 -20.94 -11.58
CA PRO A 219 -18.69 -22.27 -11.67
C PRO A 219 -17.69 -23.30 -11.14
N GLU A 220 -18.16 -24.16 -10.25
CA GLU A 220 -17.42 -25.31 -9.79
C GLU A 220 -16.96 -26.07 -11.04
N ASP A 221 -15.69 -25.91 -11.41
CA ASP A 221 -15.05 -26.92 -12.24
C ASP A 221 -15.07 -28.16 -11.35
N ASP A 222 -15.96 -29.09 -11.70
CA ASP A 222 -16.03 -30.44 -11.18
C ASP A 222 -14.60 -31.01 -11.20
N ASP A 223 -13.89 -30.90 -10.08
CA ASP A 223 -12.59 -31.52 -9.90
C ASP A 223 -12.89 -33.02 -9.70
N PRO A 224 -12.65 -33.89 -10.70
CA PRO A 224 -12.90 -35.30 -10.51
C PRO A 224 -11.94 -35.74 -9.41
N THR A 225 -12.50 -36.01 -8.22
CA THR A 225 -11.71 -36.42 -7.08
C THR A 225 -11.16 -37.82 -7.38
N VAL A 226 -9.97 -37.87 -7.99
CA VAL A 226 -9.29 -39.13 -8.27
C VAL A 226 -8.78 -39.66 -6.94
N THR A 227 -9.57 -40.54 -6.33
CA THR A 227 -9.23 -41.27 -5.11
C THR A 227 -8.26 -42.41 -5.45
N GLY A 228 -7.02 -42.07 -5.73
CA GLY A 228 -5.94 -43.03 -5.95
C GLY A 228 -5.40 -43.59 -4.62
N ARG A 229 -5.30 -44.93 -4.51
CA ARG A 229 -4.48 -45.61 -3.49
C ARG A 229 -3.04 -45.09 -3.59
N ARG A 230 -2.45 -44.74 -2.43
CA ARG A 230 -1.03 -44.34 -2.21
C ARG A 230 -0.16 -44.41 -3.48
N SER A 231 -0.08 -43.28 -4.18
CA SER A 231 0.79 -43.12 -5.34
C SER A 231 2.25 -43.07 -4.89
N GLN A 232 3.02 -44.09 -5.29
CA GLN A 232 4.48 -44.01 -5.27
C GLN A 232 4.90 -42.98 -6.32
N ALA A 233 5.75 -42.02 -5.97
CA ALA A 233 6.18 -40.99 -6.91
C ALA A 233 7.07 -41.63 -8.00
N VAL A 234 6.52 -41.83 -9.20
CA VAL A 234 7.22 -42.43 -10.35
C VAL A 234 7.93 -41.36 -11.20
N PHE A 235 7.60 -40.08 -11.03
CA PHE A 235 8.15 -38.96 -11.79
C PHE A 235 8.61 -37.82 -10.88
N PRO A 236 9.62 -37.01 -11.31
CA PRO A 236 9.95 -35.76 -10.62
C PRO A 236 8.71 -34.85 -10.55
N LEU A 237 8.56 -34.14 -9.42
CA LEU A 237 7.43 -33.24 -9.21
C LEU A 237 7.41 -32.18 -10.34
N PRO A 238 6.32 -32.06 -11.11
CA PRO A 238 6.21 -31.07 -12.16
C PRO A 238 6.27 -29.67 -11.55
N HIS A 239 6.96 -28.75 -12.23
CA HIS A 239 7.00 -27.35 -11.84
C HIS A 239 5.61 -26.75 -12.07
N TYR A 240 5.03 -26.10 -11.07
CA TYR A 240 3.73 -25.44 -11.20
C TYR A 240 3.81 -23.97 -10.81
N THR A 241 2.89 -23.18 -11.36
CA THR A 241 2.69 -21.78 -11.00
C THR A 241 1.25 -21.55 -10.57
N VAL A 242 1.05 -20.73 -9.54
CA VAL A 242 -0.27 -20.38 -9.03
C VAL A 242 -0.61 -18.95 -9.45
N ASP A 243 -1.79 -18.74 -10.02
CA ASP A 243 -2.27 -17.41 -10.40
C ASP A 243 -2.90 -16.66 -9.20
N PRO A 244 -3.21 -15.35 -9.34
CA PRO A 244 -3.85 -14.57 -8.26
C PRO A 244 -5.29 -15.00 -7.90
N ARG A 245 -5.88 -15.94 -8.63
CA ARG A 245 -7.21 -16.54 -8.39
C ARG A 245 -7.13 -17.95 -7.79
N GLY A 246 -5.93 -18.52 -7.65
CA GLY A 246 -5.72 -19.87 -7.16
C GLY A 246 -5.79 -20.97 -8.22
N GLY A 247 -5.76 -20.60 -9.52
CA GLY A 247 -5.55 -21.51 -10.64
C GLY A 247 -4.11 -22.02 -10.66
N VAL A 248 -3.95 -23.33 -10.88
CA VAL A 248 -2.64 -23.99 -10.90
C VAL A 248 -2.32 -24.40 -12.33
N THR A 249 -1.19 -23.93 -12.86
CA THR A 249 -0.71 -24.32 -14.20
C THR A 249 0.56 -25.14 -14.05
N TYR A 250 0.57 -26.33 -14.64
CA TYR A 250 1.73 -27.21 -14.68
C TYR A 250 2.58 -26.90 -15.91
N LYS A 251 3.89 -26.76 -15.72
CA LYS A 251 4.87 -26.69 -16.80
C LYS A 251 5.51 -28.06 -16.96
N LEU A 252 5.35 -28.64 -18.14
CA LEU A 252 6.02 -29.86 -18.58
C LEU A 252 7.48 -29.58 -18.91
#